data_AF-A0A946E2Z5-F1
#
_entry.id   AF-A0A946E2Z5-F1
#
_cell.length_a   1.000
_cell.length_b   1.000
_cell.length_c   1.000
_cell.angle_alpha   90.00
_cell.angle_beta   90.00
_cell.angle_gamma   90.00
#
_symmetry.space_group_name_H-M   'P 1'
#
loop_
_entity.id
_entity.type
_entity.pdbx_description
1 polymer ?
#
loop_
_entity_poly.entity_id
_entity_poly.type
_entity_poly.pdbx_seq_one_letter_code
_entity_poly.pdbx_strand_id
1 'polypeptide(L)'
;MGLLAITAVFQLFDTTQAVAAGILRGMKDTRVPMLYAMAGYWVVGIPTAVVLGLGTDFAGNGIWWGMTAGLAATTALMTGRVVRRLRRD
;
A
#
# COMPACT_ATOMS: atom_id res chain seq x y z
N MET A 1 14.23 12.60 14.15
CA MET A 1 14.75 11.27 13.72
C MET A 1 13.69 10.16 13.70
N GLY A 2 12.38 10.46 13.64
CA GLY A 2 11.33 9.43 13.58
C GLY A 2 10.90 9.05 12.15
N LEU A 3 10.89 10.01 11.22
CA LEU A 3 10.35 9.82 9.87
C LEU A 3 11.22 8.92 8.97
N LEU A 4 12.55 8.95 9.13
CA LEU A 4 13.47 8.17 8.30
C LEU A 4 13.22 6.66 8.39
N ALA A 5 12.91 6.16 9.60
CA ALA A 5 12.57 4.76 9.81
C ALA A 5 11.23 4.40 9.13
N ILE A 6 10.24 5.29 9.24
CA ILE A 6 8.92 5.08 8.60
C ILE A 6 9.06 5.09 7.08
N THR A 7 9.83 6.01 6.52
CA THR A 7 10.09 6.07 5.08
C THR A 7 10.84 4.85 4.57
N ALA A 8 11.77 4.28 5.36
CA ALA A 8 12.46 3.05 4.97
C ALA A 8 11.49 1.86 4.83
N VAL A 9 10.54 1.73 5.77
CA VAL A 9 9.49 0.70 5.72
C VAL A 9 8.51 0.97 4.55
N PHE A 10 8.09 2.22 4.39
CA PHE A 10 7.24 2.66 3.29
C PHE A 10 7.84 2.28 1.92
N GLN A 11 9.14 2.51 1.73
CA GLN A 11 9.85 2.21 0.49
C GLN A 11 9.78 0.72 0.11
N LEU A 12 9.83 -0.18 1.09
CA LEU A 12 9.72 -1.63 0.84
C LEU A 12 8.34 -2.00 0.28
N PHE A 13 7.27 -1.41 0.83
CA PHE A 13 5.92 -1.65 0.34
C PHE A 13 5.70 -1.02 -1.05
N ASP A 14 6.18 0.20 -1.26
CA ASP A 14 6.05 0.94 -2.52
C ASP A 14 6.76 0.22 -3.67
N THR A 15 8.00 -0.19 -3.45
CA THR A 15 8.77 -0.95 -4.44
C THR A 15 8.12 -2.31 -4.76
N THR A 16 7.63 -3.03 -3.75
CA THR A 16 6.91 -4.29 -3.96
C THR A 16 5.62 -4.08 -4.75
N GLN A 17 4.87 -3.03 -4.42
CA GLN A 17 3.63 -2.66 -5.13
C GLN A 17 3.93 -2.31 -6.59
N ALA A 18 4.99 -1.53 -6.86
CA ALA A 18 5.41 -1.15 -8.19
C ALA A 18 5.79 -2.37 -9.06
N VAL A 19 6.52 -3.33 -8.48
CA VAL A 19 6.89 -4.59 -9.15
C VAL A 19 5.64 -5.43 -9.43
N ALA A 20 4.77 -5.63 -8.45
CA ALA A 20 3.53 -6.41 -8.62
C ALA A 20 2.61 -5.79 -9.68
N ALA A 21 2.47 -4.46 -9.69
CA ALA A 21 1.73 -3.73 -10.72
C ALA A 21 2.40 -3.83 -12.11
N GLY A 22 3.72 -3.91 -12.18
CA GLY A 22 4.47 -4.17 -13.41
C GLY A 22 4.16 -5.55 -14.00
N ILE A 23 4.18 -6.59 -13.15
CA ILE A 23 3.86 -7.97 -13.53
C ILE A 23 2.41 -8.05 -14.05
N LEU A 24 1.44 -7.51 -13.30
CA LEU A 24 0.02 -7.53 -13.70
C LEU A 24 -0.23 -6.78 -15.01
N ARG A 25 0.45 -5.64 -15.23
CA ARG A 25 0.40 -4.91 -16.50
C ARG A 25 0.97 -5.74 -17.66
N GLY A 26 2.06 -6.49 -17.44
CA GLY A 26 2.62 -7.42 -18.43
C GLY A 26 1.63 -8.54 -18.82
N MET A 27 0.80 -8.99 -17.87
CA MET A 27 -0.28 -9.97 -18.10
C MET A 27 -1.56 -9.35 -18.70
N LYS A 28 -1.52 -8.08 -19.14
CA LYS A 28 -2.67 -7.30 -19.62
C LYS A 28 -3.80 -7.10 -18.58
N ASP A 29 -3.55 -7.31 -17.30
CA ASP A 29 -4.51 -7.09 -16.20
C ASP A 29 -4.23 -5.74 -15.51
N THR A 30 -4.75 -4.64 -16.08
CA THR A 30 -4.47 -3.26 -15.61
C THR A 30 -5.55 -2.65 -14.71
N ARG A 31 -6.80 -3.10 -14.85
CA ARG A 31 -7.94 -2.57 -14.09
C ARG A 31 -7.91 -2.98 -12.62
N VAL A 32 -7.53 -4.23 -12.36
CA VAL A 32 -7.49 -4.79 -11.00
C VAL A 32 -6.43 -4.10 -10.12
N PRO A 33 -5.18 -3.89 -10.58
CA PRO A 33 -4.19 -3.07 -9.89
C PRO A 33 -4.70 -1.70 -9.43
N MET A 34 -5.37 -0.98 -10.33
CA MET A 34 -5.86 0.38 -10.07
C MET A 34 -6.93 0.39 -8.98
N LEU A 35 -7.84 -0.59 -9.01
CA LEU A 35 -8.90 -0.71 -8.02
C LEU A 35 -8.33 -1.03 -6.63
N TYR A 36 -7.32 -1.89 -6.54
CA TYR A 36 -6.66 -2.20 -5.26
C TYR A 36 -5.92 -0.99 -4.69
N ALA A 37 -5.24 -0.21 -5.54
CA ALA A 37 -4.60 1.03 -5.10
C ALA A 37 -5.62 2.03 -4.57
N MET A 38 -6.71 2.27 -5.32
CA MET A 38 -7.79 3.15 -4.83
C MET A 38 -8.36 2.66 -3.50
N ALA A 39 -8.68 1.37 -3.38
CA ALA A 39 -9.23 0.81 -2.15
C ALA A 39 -8.25 0.91 -0.97
N GLY A 40 -6.98 0.55 -1.15
CA GLY A 40 -5.99 0.60 -0.07
C GLY A 40 -5.69 2.02 0.39
N TYR A 41 -5.55 2.98 -0.53
CA TYR A 41 -5.33 4.37 -0.15
C TYR A 41 -6.56 5.03 0.49
N TRP A 42 -7.76 4.79 -0.07
CA TRP A 42 -8.97 5.47 0.41
C TRP A 42 -9.63 4.79 1.62
N VAL A 43 -9.71 3.46 1.65
CA VAL A 43 -10.43 2.73 2.71
C VAL A 43 -9.51 2.43 3.89
N VAL A 44 -8.22 2.24 3.65
CA VAL A 44 -7.26 1.94 4.73
C VAL A 44 -6.42 3.17 5.05
N GLY A 45 -5.76 3.75 4.05
CA GLY A 45 -4.79 4.83 4.24
C GLY A 45 -5.39 6.09 4.86
N ILE A 46 -6.47 6.64 4.28
CA ILE A 46 -7.11 7.86 4.80
C ILE A 46 -7.67 7.65 6.21
N PRO A 47 -8.47 6.60 6.51
CA PRO A 47 -9.00 6.39 7.85
C PRO A 47 -7.90 6.17 8.90
N THR A 48 -6.86 5.38 8.59
CA THR A 48 -5.76 5.18 9.54
C THR A 48 -4.93 6.45 9.73
N ALA A 49 -4.70 7.24 8.68
CA ALA A 49 -4.02 8.53 8.78
C ALA A 49 -4.81 9.55 9.61
N VAL A 50 -6.15 9.56 9.49
CA VAL A 50 -7.03 10.42 10.31
C VAL A 50 -7.01 9.96 11.76
N VAL A 51 -7.21 8.66 12.04
CA VAL A 51 -7.24 8.13 13.41
C VAL A 51 -5.89 8.32 14.10
N LEU A 52 -4.77 8.01 13.45
CA LEU A 52 -3.45 8.15 14.04
C LEU A 52 -2.95 9.60 14.04
N GLY A 53 -3.25 10.38 13.01
CA GLY A 53 -2.76 11.75 12.88
C GLY A 53 -3.56 12.78 13.69
N LEU A 54 -4.87 12.59 13.84
CA LEU A 54 -5.76 13.52 14.56
C LEU A 54 -6.27 12.95 15.89
N GLY A 55 -6.27 11.62 16.06
CA GLY A 55 -6.78 10.95 17.27
C GLY A 55 -5.70 10.56 18.29
N THR A 56 -4.42 10.77 18.00
CA THR A 56 -3.32 10.44 18.92
C THR A 56 -2.23 11.52 18.92
N ASP A 57 -1.41 11.56 19.97
CA ASP A 57 -0.27 12.49 20.11
C ASP A 57 0.84 12.29 19.06
N PHE A 58 0.71 11.28 18.18
CA PHE A 58 1.67 11.03 17.10
C PHE A 58 1.69 12.13 16.03
N ALA A 59 0.64 12.96 15.94
CA ALA A 59 0.54 14.10 15.02
C ALA A 59 1.04 13.76 13.60
N GLY A 60 2.06 14.46 13.10
CA GLY A 60 2.62 14.23 11.76
C GLY A 60 3.14 12.80 11.53
N ASN A 61 3.69 12.12 12.54
CA ASN A 61 4.13 10.72 12.40
C ASN A 61 2.94 9.77 12.19
N GLY A 62 1.78 10.10 12.76
CA GLY A 62 0.55 9.30 12.60
C GLY A 62 0.06 9.28 11.15
N ILE A 63 0.21 10.38 10.43
CA ILE A 63 -0.13 10.47 9.00
C ILE A 63 0.76 9.55 8.16
N TRP A 64 2.07 9.54 8.43
CA TRP A 64 3.03 8.69 7.72
C TRP A 64 2.80 7.19 7.99
N TRP A 65 2.44 6.84 9.23
CA TRP A 65 2.04 5.47 9.55
C TRP A 65 0.73 5.07 8.88
N GLY A 66 -0.25 5.97 8.81
CA GLY A 66 -1.50 5.74 8.07
C GLY A 66 -1.27 5.51 6.58
N MET A 67 -0.42 6.31 5.93
CA MET A 67 -0.02 6.08 4.55
C MET A 67 0.69 4.74 4.36
N THR A 68 1.61 4.40 5.26
CA THR A 68 2.32 3.10 5.22
C THR A 68 1.35 1.94 5.35
N ALA A 69 0.33 2.03 6.20
CA ALA A 69 -0.71 1.02 6.33
C ALA A 69 -1.56 0.87 5.05
N GLY A 70 -1.90 1.99 4.40
CA GLY A 70 -2.59 1.99 3.11
C GLY A 70 -1.77 1.31 1.99
N LEU A 71 -0.47 1.56 1.93
CA LEU A 71 0.43 0.84 1.01
C LEU A 71 0.51 -0.64 1.37
N ALA A 72 0.76 -0.97 2.63
CA ALA A 72 0.89 -2.37 3.06
C ALA A 72 -0.34 -3.20 2.66
N ALA A 73 -1.55 -2.64 2.84
CA ALA A 73 -2.79 -3.25 2.40
C ALA A 73 -2.84 -3.42 0.87
N THR A 74 -2.48 -2.37 0.12
CA THR A 74 -2.46 -2.42 -1.36
C THR A 74 -1.45 -3.46 -1.88
N THR A 75 -0.24 -3.45 -1.33
CA THR A 75 0.84 -4.39 -1.66
C THR A 75 0.41 -5.83 -1.37
N ALA A 76 -0.24 -6.10 -0.24
CA ALA A 76 -0.75 -7.43 0.08
C ALA A 76 -1.80 -7.91 -0.94
N LEU A 77 -2.75 -7.04 -1.32
CA LEU A 77 -3.77 -7.35 -2.33
C LEU A 77 -3.16 -7.62 -3.71
N MET A 78 -2.24 -6.76 -4.16
CA MET A 78 -1.56 -6.91 -5.45
C MET A 78 -0.69 -8.16 -5.51
N THR A 79 0.15 -8.39 -4.50
CA THR A 79 1.02 -9.57 -4.45
C THR A 79 0.20 -10.85 -4.37
N GLY A 80 -0.86 -10.88 -3.55
CA GLY A 80 -1.78 -12.01 -3.51
C GLY A 80 -2.45 -12.28 -4.87
N ARG A 81 -2.77 -11.22 -5.63
CA ARG A 81 -3.33 -11.34 -6.98
C ARG A 81 -2.33 -11.91 -7.98
N VAL A 82 -1.08 -11.45 -7.95
CA VAL A 82 0.02 -11.99 -8.77
C VAL A 82 0.20 -13.47 -8.49
N VAL A 83 0.32 -13.87 -7.22
CA VAL A 83 0.51 -15.28 -6.85
C VAL A 83 -0.67 -16.16 -7.30
N ARG A 84 -1.91 -15.68 -7.16
CA ARG A 84 -3.10 -16.41 -7.63
C ARG A 84 -3.15 -16.55 -9.15
N ARG A 85 -2.64 -15.57 -9.90
CA ARG A 85 -2.53 -15.65 -11.36
C ARG A 85 -1.45 -16.64 -11.76
N LEU A 86 -0.29 -16.55 -11.14
CA LEU A 86 0.86 -17.42 -11.43
C LEU A 86 0.58 -18.90 -11.12
N ARG A 87 -0.27 -19.20 -10.14
CA ARG A 87 -0.69 -20.58 -9.81
C ARG A 87 -1.77 -21.15 -10.75
N ARG A 88 -2.34 -20.33 -11.63
CA ARG A 88 -3.40 -20.75 -12.56
C ARG A 88 -2.89 -21.00 -13.98
N ASP A 89 -1.65 -20.60 -14.26
CA ASP A 89 -0.91 -20.92 -15.48
C ASP A 89 -0.01 -22.14 -15.22
#